data_AF-A0A1W9QWN8-F1
#
_entry.id   AF-A0A1W9QWN8-F1
#
_cell.length_a   1.000
_cell.length_b   1.000
_cell.length_c   1.000
_cell.angle_alpha   90.00
_cell.angle_beta   90.00
_cell.angle_gamma   90.00
#
_symmetry.space_group_name_H-M   'P 1'
#
loop_
_entity.id
_entity.type
_entity.pdbx_description
1 polymer ?
#
loop_
_entity_poly.entity_id
_entity_poly.type
_entity_poly.pdbx_seq_one_letter_code
_entity_poly.pdbx_strand_id
1 'polypeptide(L)' 'MIWNSIPAQLARKNRKFVYGSLKRGARSKDFEKPLTWLNVCGQIHKVNKVSNPTISINSGDESSAFKLYMVDVGLLSAMG' A
#
# COMPACT_ATOMS: atom_id res chain seq x y z
N MET A 1 -3.19 -11.50 -6.99
CA MET A 1 -4.01 -10.47 -6.30
C MET A 1 -3.12 -9.43 -5.66
N ILE A 2 -3.62 -8.21 -5.45
CA ILE A 2 -2.89 -7.16 -4.69
C ILE A 2 -2.47 -7.67 -3.32
N TRP A 3 -3.39 -8.32 -2.60
CA TRP A 3 -3.20 -8.86 -1.26
C TRP A 3 -1.89 -9.63 -1.13
N ASN A 4 -1.73 -10.68 -1.94
CA ASN A 4 -0.56 -11.56 -1.93
C ASN A 4 0.76 -10.83 -2.27
N SER A 5 0.70 -9.67 -2.92
CA SER A 5 1.91 -8.90 -3.28
C SER A 5 2.44 -8.04 -2.14
N ILE A 6 1.60 -7.71 -1.15
CA ILE A 6 1.96 -6.78 -0.07
C ILE A 6 3.17 -7.26 0.74
N PRO A 7 3.23 -8.51 1.25
CA PRO A 7 4.39 -8.95 2.03
C PRO A 7 5.68 -8.92 1.20
N ALA A 8 5.64 -9.40 -0.05
CA ALA A 8 6.81 -9.40 -0.93
C ALA A 8 7.32 -7.98 -1.27
N GLN A 9 6.42 -6.99 -1.35
CA GLN A 9 6.82 -5.60 -1.57
C GLN A 9 7.34 -4.93 -0.30
N LEU A 10 6.81 -5.29 0.87
CA LEU A 10 7.30 -4.81 2.17
C LEU A 10 8.71 -5.33 2.51
N ALA A 11 9.03 -6.55 2.07
CA ALA A 11 10.35 -7.16 2.26
C ALA A 11 11.48 -6.49 1.45
N ARG A 12 11.14 -5.64 0.46
CA ARG A 12 12.14 -4.95 -0.36
C ARG A 12 12.82 -3.82 0.42
N LYS A 13 14.06 -3.50 0.02
CA LYS A 13 14.79 -2.32 0.53
C LYS A 13 13.99 -1.03 0.29
N ASN A 14 13.39 -0.89 -0.89
CA ASN A 14 12.42 0.16 -1.18
C ASN A 14 11.00 -0.35 -0.92
N ARG A 15 10.36 0.16 0.13
CA ARG A 15 9.02 -0.25 0.58
C ARG A 15 7.88 0.54 -0.11
N LYS A 16 8.17 1.45 -1.05
CA LYS A 16 7.12 2.12 -1.84
C LYS A 16 6.36 1.05 -2.61
N PHE A 17 5.03 1.11 -2.58
CA PHE A 17 4.19 0.19 -3.35
C PHE A 17 4.32 0.48 -4.85
N VAL A 18 4.57 -0.56 -5.66
CA VAL A 18 4.83 -0.46 -7.11
C VAL A 18 3.84 -1.31 -7.89
N TYR A 19 2.91 -0.64 -8.56
CA TYR A 19 1.87 -1.27 -9.39
C TYR A 19 2.43 -2.13 -10.53
N GLY A 20 3.53 -1.69 -11.17
CA GLY A 20 4.16 -2.42 -12.26
C GLY A 20 4.69 -3.81 -11.87
N SER A 21 4.85 -4.09 -10.57
CA SER A 21 5.25 -5.42 -10.09
C SER A 21 4.10 -6.44 -10.04
N LEU A 22 2.85 -5.98 -10.12
CA LEU A 22 1.66 -6.84 -10.15
C LEU A 22 1.36 -7.35 -11.57
N LYS A 23 1.50 -6.47 -12.56
CA LYS A 23 1.23 -6.75 -13.97
C LYS A 23 1.97 -5.74 -14.83
N ARG A 24 2.53 -6.20 -15.96
CA ARG A 24 3.21 -5.34 -16.93
C ARG A 24 2.25 -4.27 -17.45
N GLY A 25 2.69 -3.01 -17.43
CA GLY A 25 1.88 -1.87 -17.90
C GLY A 25 0.72 -1.46 -16.98
N ALA A 26 0.64 -2.02 -15.77
CA ALA A 26 -0.46 -1.70 -14.87
C ALA A 26 -0.36 -0.28 -14.29
N ARG A 27 -1.49 0.41 -14.23
CA ARG A 27 -1.62 1.80 -13.81
C ARG A 27 -2.32 1.89 -12.45
N SER A 28 -2.16 3.02 -11.75
CA SER A 28 -2.81 3.27 -10.46
C SER A 28 -4.33 3.07 -10.51
N LYS A 29 -4.97 3.53 -11.59
CA LYS A 29 -6.42 3.44 -11.81
C LYS A 29 -6.94 1.99 -11.83
N ASP A 30 -6.12 1.03 -12.25
CA ASP A 30 -6.50 -0.39 -12.30
C ASP A 30 -6.67 -0.98 -10.88
N PHE A 31 -6.09 -0.32 -9.88
CA PHE A 31 -5.96 -0.83 -8.53
C PHE A 31 -6.65 0.02 -7.47
N GLU A 32 -7.23 1.15 -7.85
CA GLU A 32 -7.91 2.07 -6.93
C GLU A 32 -9.08 1.39 -6.21
N LYS A 33 -10.00 0.77 -6.96
CA LYS A 33 -11.15 0.03 -6.39
C LYS A 33 -10.73 -1.08 -5.41
N PRO A 34 -9.87 -2.05 -5.79
CA PRO A 34 -9.49 -3.12 -4.88
C PRO A 34 -8.69 -2.61 -3.67
N LEU A 35 -7.87 -1.56 -3.81
CA LEU A 35 -7.19 -0.94 -2.67
C LEU A 35 -8.15 -0.27 -1.70
N THR A 36 -9.12 0.49 -2.21
CA THR A 36 -10.15 1.13 -1.40
C THR A 36 -10.97 0.07 -0.67
N TRP A 37 -11.36 -1.01 -1.33
CA TRP A 37 -12.08 -2.11 -0.70
C TRP A 37 -11.27 -2.76 0.43
N LEU A 38 -10.00 -3.10 0.19
CA LEU A 38 -9.12 -3.68 1.22
C LEU A 38 -8.92 -2.74 2.41
N ASN A 39 -8.84 -1.43 2.17
CA ASN A 39 -8.68 -0.44 3.23
C ASN A 39 -9.97 -0.25 4.05
N VAL A 40 -11.13 -0.17 3.39
CA VAL A 40 -12.44 -0.02 4.05
C VAL A 40 -12.82 -1.27 4.84
N CYS A 41 -12.49 -2.47 4.34
CA CYS A 41 -12.69 -3.72 5.06
C CYS A 41 -11.65 -3.97 6.17
N GLY A 42 -10.77 -3.01 6.46
CA GLY A 42 -9.79 -3.10 7.53
C GLY A 42 -8.72 -4.17 7.32
N GLN A 43 -8.45 -4.56 6.07
CA GLN A 43 -7.45 -5.59 5.74
C GLN A 43 -6.05 -4.99 5.57
N ILE A 44 -5.98 -3.75 5.10
CA ILE A 44 -4.73 -3.02 4.90
C ILE A 44 -4.80 -1.62 5.50
N HIS A 45 -3.63 -1.06 5.82
CA HIS A 45 -3.43 0.36 6.06
C HIS A 45 -2.60 0.97 4.93
N LYS A 46 -3.18 1.96 4.24
CA LYS A 46 -2.46 2.79 3.27
C LYS A 46 -1.85 4.00 3.98
N VAL A 47 -0.53 4.14 3.90
CA VAL A 47 0.21 5.28 4.47
C VAL A 47 0.86 6.05 3.34
N ASN A 48 0.35 7.25 3.06
CA ASN A 48 0.93 8.15 2.08
C ASN A 48 2.22 8.78 2.61
N LYS A 49 3.10 9.15 1.69
CA LYS A 49 4.27 9.97 2.01
C LYS A 49 3.79 11.40 2.23
N VAL A 50 4.17 12.00 3.34
CA VAL A 50 3.97 13.43 3.59
C VAL A 50 5.02 14.23 2.81
N SER A 51 4.58 15.19 2.02
CA SER A 51 5.43 16.08 1.22
C SER A 51 6.08 17.17 2.06
N ASN A 52 5.36 17.71 3.05
CA ASN A 52 5.86 18.72 3.96
C ASN A 52 5.31 18.51 5.40
N PRO A 53 6.16 18.22 6.39
CA PRO A 53 5.72 17.85 7.74
C PRO A 53 5.13 19.03 8.55
N THR A 54 5.32 20.27 8.11
CA THR A 54 4.77 21.48 8.77
C THR A 54 3.33 21.81 8.36
N ILE A 55 2.80 21.14 7.34
CA ILE A 55 1.41 21.29 6.89
C ILE A 55 0.60 20.14 7.51
N SER A 56 -0.70 20.35 7.76
CA SER A 56 -1.55 19.30 8.33
C SER A 56 -1.45 18.03 7.49
N ILE A 57 -1.38 16.86 8.15
CA ILE A 57 -1.11 15.56 7.51
C ILE A 57 -2.08 15.32 6.35
N ASN A 58 -3.34 15.76 6.49
CA ASN A 58 -4.38 15.62 5.47
C ASN A 58 -4.15 16.46 4.20
N SER A 59 -3.38 17.54 4.25
CA SER A 59 -3.13 18.44 3.11
C SER A 59 -1.73 18.33 2.52
N GLY A 60 -0.81 17.64 3.21
CA GLY A 60 0.54 17.36 2.74
C GLY A 60 0.73 16.01 2.04
N ASP A 61 -0.31 15.21 1.84
CA ASP A 61 -0.20 13.83 1.37
C ASP A 61 0.15 13.69 -0.13
N GLU A 62 1.21 12.94 -0.43
CA GLU A 62 1.63 12.60 -1.79
C GLU A 62 0.96 11.28 -2.22
N SER A 63 -0.13 11.36 -3.00
CA SER A 63 -0.90 10.19 -3.45
C SER A 63 -0.12 9.21 -4.35
N SER A 64 0.98 9.67 -4.97
CA SER A 64 1.85 8.90 -5.87
C SER A 64 2.83 7.98 -5.13
N ALA A 65 3.08 8.25 -3.84
CA ALA A 65 4.10 7.59 -3.05
C ALA A 65 3.51 7.16 -1.71
N PHE A 66 3.24 5.87 -1.56
CA PHE A 66 2.66 5.32 -0.34
C PHE A 66 3.22 3.92 -0.06
N LYS A 67 3.03 3.48 1.17
CA LYS A 67 3.29 2.11 1.64
C LYS A 67 1.95 1.45 2.02
N LEU A 68 1.86 0.13 1.86
CA LEU A 68 0.73 -0.66 2.32
C LEU A 68 1.19 -1.59 3.43
N TYR A 69 0.46 -1.62 4.53
CA TYR A 69 0.69 -2.53 5.65
C TYR A 69 -0.52 -3.43 5.82
N MET A 70 -0.31 -4.69 6.20
CA MET A 70 -1.41 -5.56 6.61
C MET A 70 -1.75 -5.28 8.07
N VAL A 71 -3.05 -5.34 8.42
CA VAL A 71 -3.54 -4.98 9.76
C VAL A 71 -3.20 -6.05 10.79
N ASP A 72 -3.23 -7.33 10.38
CA ASP A 72 -3.02 -8.43 11.30
C ASP A 72 -1.62 -9.04 11.17
N VAL A 73 -0.75 -8.76 12.14
CA VAL A 73 0.57 -9.39 12.27
C VAL A 73 0.47 -10.88 12.61
N GLY A 74 -0.65 -11.36 13.18
CA GLY A 74 -0.85 -12.75 13.53
C GLY A 74 -0.99 -13.67 12.31
N LEU A 75 -1.69 -13.21 11.28
CA LEU A 75 -1.79 -13.92 9.99
C LEU A 75 -0.48 -13.92 9.21
N LEU A 76 0.32 -12.85 9.33
CA LEU A 76 1.65 -12.76 8.72
C LEU A 76 2.61 -13.85 9.24
N SER A 77 2.56 -14.17 10.53
CA SER A 77 3.33 -15.29 11.11
C SER A 77 2.79 -16.67 10.71
N ALA A 78 1.50 -16.77 10.36
CA ALA A 78 0.89 -18.03 9.91
C ALA A 78 1.07 -18.31 8.41
N MET A 79 1.50 -17.30 7.62
CA MET A 79 1.81 -17.43 6.19
C MET A 79 3.30 -17.74 5.91
N GLY A 80 4.07 -18.04 6.95
CA GLY A 80 5.47 -18.48 6.88
C GLY A 80 5.62 -19.95 6.52
#